data_AF-A0A7V3YCG9-F1
#
_entry.id   AF-A0A7V3YCG9-F1
#
_cell.length_a   1.000
_cell.length_b   1.000
_cell.length_c   1.000
_cell.angle_alpha   90.00
_cell.angle_beta   90.00
_cell.angle_gamma   90.00
#
_symmetry.space_group_name_H-M   'P 1'
#
loop_
_entity.id
_entity.type
_entity.pdbx_description
1 polymer ?
#
loop_
_entity_poly.entity_id
_entity_poly.type
_entity_poly.pdbx_seq_one_letter_code
_entity_poly.pdbx_strand_id
1 'polypeptide(L)'
;MHSFKIVWIGLALWAHFGSSAMDLQERLRVDIEDRHLDDFKKIEAGFILSGVDHPDSLDQCVAWYNSLLDTVQKFRFDVRDQIGSANRVFAWLHSHWLRTYEREATTLLDIRNRKCFNCVSGTILFNLLCEDMGWPVEAFETPTHVYTVLNFFPDRLMIENTSPMGFDILKNLRAYSEYLLQFYPKDRRLQIGLDRIYAYEQSQGRPIDNTELLGLLAYNRAYFFRQRKEYEKAYQAVLLAQKFNNDSRSNVEFEIDLYYQWGKLLVDQGKWMEAFQVFASGFQRHPEIGDFGKNAKAIFFKLASLGLDWKDLRPLCDKILSFNGLSQQELSFLKNLLNQMATRYAQEKDVSTAENIQMYLQIHPEFETQK
;
A
#
# COMPACT_ATOMS: atom_id res chain seq x y z
N MET A 1 30.14 30.62 48.77
CA MET A 1 28.74 31.06 48.66
C MET A 1 28.64 32.10 47.55
N HIS A 2 28.25 31.70 46.35
CA HIS A 2 27.40 32.44 45.41
C HIS A 2 27.19 31.57 44.18
N SER A 3 25.91 31.42 43.82
CA SER A 3 25.33 30.31 43.09
C SER A 3 25.35 30.62 41.59
N PHE A 4 26.09 29.85 40.81
CA PHE A 4 25.94 29.82 39.35
C PHE A 4 24.83 28.83 39.01
N LYS A 5 23.63 29.34 38.69
CA LYS A 5 22.56 28.55 38.09
C LYS A 5 22.97 28.20 36.66
N ILE A 6 23.33 26.95 36.45
CA ILE A 6 23.43 26.35 35.11
C ILE A 6 22.01 26.21 34.57
N VAL A 7 21.76 26.88 33.46
CA VAL A 7 20.54 26.75 32.65
C VAL A 7 20.56 25.36 32.03
N TRP A 8 19.61 24.53 32.43
CA TRP A 8 19.29 23.28 31.78
C TRP A 8 18.70 23.57 30.39
N ILE A 9 19.44 23.24 29.33
CA ILE A 9 18.83 23.04 28.01
C ILE A 9 18.30 21.61 28.01
N GLY A 10 17.10 21.46 28.58
CA GLY A 10 16.29 20.27 28.44
C GLY A 10 15.73 20.22 27.01
N LEU A 11 15.95 19.08 26.36
CA LEU A 11 15.15 18.61 25.23
C LEU A 11 13.68 18.54 25.65
N ALA A 12 12.96 19.62 25.35
CA ALA A 12 11.51 19.66 25.27
C ALA A 12 11.14 20.76 24.28
N LEU A 13 11.23 20.47 22.99
CA LEU A 13 10.43 21.19 21.99
C LEU A 13 8.99 20.64 22.06
N TRP A 14 8.33 20.92 23.18
CA TRP A 14 6.89 21.12 23.24
C TRP A 14 6.71 22.62 23.41
N ALA A 15 6.89 23.35 22.32
CA ALA A 15 6.51 24.76 22.21
C ALA A 15 5.25 24.80 21.34
N HIS A 16 4.19 25.36 21.93
CA HIS A 16 2.86 25.55 21.38
C HIS A 16 2.81 25.76 19.86
N PHE A 17 2.50 24.70 19.12
CA PHE A 17 1.64 24.83 17.95
C PHE A 17 0.22 24.64 18.47
N GLY A 18 -0.69 25.56 18.14
CA GLY A 18 -2.13 25.34 18.35
C GLY A 18 -2.50 23.95 17.85
N SER A 19 -3.50 23.28 18.45
CA SER A 19 -3.90 21.94 18.03
C SER A 19 -4.17 21.95 16.52
N SER A 20 -3.16 21.60 15.73
CA SER A 20 -3.31 21.42 14.30
C SER A 20 -4.13 20.16 14.23
N ALA A 21 -5.40 20.31 13.88
CA ALA A 21 -6.24 19.17 13.55
C ALA A 21 -5.40 18.25 12.66
N MET A 22 -5.27 16.99 13.05
CA MET A 22 -4.48 16.02 12.31
C MET A 22 -4.95 16.04 10.85
N ASP A 23 -3.99 16.11 9.91
CA ASP A 23 -4.28 16.14 8.48
C ASP A 23 -5.14 14.93 8.08
N LEU A 24 -6.01 15.09 7.08
CA LEU A 24 -6.95 14.05 6.67
C LEU A 24 -6.25 12.74 6.30
N GLN A 25 -5.09 12.82 5.66
CA GLN A 25 -4.33 11.64 5.27
C GLN A 25 -3.77 10.88 6.49
N GLU A 26 -3.32 11.61 7.52
CA GLU A 26 -2.80 10.99 8.74
C GLU A 26 -3.93 10.37 9.57
N ARG A 27 -5.09 11.04 9.64
CA ARG A 27 -6.30 10.46 10.25
C ARG A 27 -6.72 9.17 9.55
N LEU A 28 -6.76 9.18 8.21
CA LEU A 28 -7.09 7.99 7.42
C LEU A 28 -6.08 6.87 7.64
N ARG A 29 -4.77 7.20 7.76
CA ARG A 29 -3.72 6.22 8.04
C ARG A 29 -3.92 5.53 9.40
N VAL A 30 -4.37 6.27 10.41
CA VAL A 30 -4.68 5.74 11.74
C VAL A 30 -5.96 4.91 11.71
N ASP A 31 -7.00 5.39 11.02
CA ASP A 31 -8.29 4.71 10.86
C ASP A 31 -8.10 3.29 10.26
N ILE A 32 -7.35 3.18 9.15
CA ILE A 32 -7.12 1.91 8.45
C ILE A 32 -6.09 0.98 9.12
N GLU A 33 -5.57 1.31 10.30
CA GLU A 33 -4.47 0.55 10.92
C GLU A 33 -4.86 -0.91 11.19
N ASP A 34 -6.10 -1.16 11.58
CA ASP A 34 -6.66 -2.50 11.84
C ASP A 34 -7.35 -3.11 10.60
N ARG A 35 -7.19 -2.47 9.44
CA ARG A 35 -7.78 -2.80 8.13
C ARG A 35 -9.29 -2.57 8.02
N HIS A 36 -9.89 -1.87 8.96
CA HIS A 36 -11.27 -1.41 8.87
C HIS A 36 -11.30 0.12 8.78
N LEU A 37 -12.41 0.66 8.29
CA LEU A 37 -12.64 2.11 8.29
C LEU A 37 -13.77 2.37 9.27
N ASP A 38 -13.44 3.02 10.38
CA ASP A 38 -14.36 3.34 11.47
C ASP A 38 -14.73 4.83 11.46
N ASP A 39 -13.75 5.69 11.19
CA ASP A 39 -13.89 7.14 11.19
C ASP A 39 -14.29 7.71 9.82
N PHE A 40 -13.94 7.03 8.72
CA PHE A 40 -14.25 7.46 7.36
C PHE A 40 -15.15 6.46 6.62
N LYS A 41 -16.11 6.98 5.85
CA LYS A 41 -16.78 6.18 4.83
C LYS A 41 -15.80 5.87 3.69
N LYS A 42 -16.04 4.77 2.96
CA LYS A 42 -15.22 4.37 1.81
C LYS A 42 -15.09 5.46 0.76
N ILE A 43 -16.15 6.24 0.49
CA ILE A 43 -16.08 7.36 -0.45
C ILE A 43 -15.19 8.51 0.05
N GLU A 44 -15.22 8.79 1.35
CA GLU A 44 -14.36 9.82 1.96
C GLU A 44 -12.90 9.39 1.87
N ALA A 45 -12.61 8.15 2.26
CA ALA A 45 -11.29 7.55 2.11
C ALA A 45 -10.84 7.58 0.63
N GLY A 46 -11.71 7.25 -0.32
CA GLY A 46 -11.44 7.32 -1.75
C GLY A 46 -11.03 8.72 -2.24
N PHE A 47 -11.66 9.78 -1.72
CA PHE A 47 -11.26 11.16 -2.04
C PHE A 47 -9.97 11.59 -1.37
N ILE A 48 -9.75 11.22 -0.11
CA ILE A 48 -8.49 11.49 0.58
C ILE A 48 -7.32 10.81 -0.15
N LEU A 49 -7.47 9.55 -0.54
CA LEU A 49 -6.49 8.80 -1.33
C LEU A 49 -6.32 9.38 -2.74
N SER A 50 -7.35 10.03 -3.28
CA SER A 50 -7.30 10.79 -4.53
C SER A 50 -6.57 12.14 -4.39
N GLY A 51 -6.19 12.54 -3.17
CA GLY A 51 -5.39 13.75 -2.91
C GLY A 51 -6.16 14.91 -2.27
N VAL A 52 -7.36 14.69 -1.73
CA VAL A 52 -8.05 15.70 -0.91
C VAL A 52 -7.41 15.77 0.48
N ASP A 53 -6.99 16.98 0.88
CA ASP A 53 -6.23 17.25 2.11
C ASP A 53 -6.93 18.25 3.06
N HIS A 54 -8.08 18.79 2.66
CA HIS A 54 -8.84 19.75 3.47
C HIS A 54 -10.30 19.33 3.66
N PRO A 55 -10.88 19.47 4.88
CA PRO A 55 -12.27 19.10 5.17
C PRO A 55 -13.29 19.74 4.23
N ASP A 56 -13.18 21.05 3.96
CA ASP A 56 -14.12 21.75 3.07
C ASP A 56 -14.10 21.18 1.64
N SER A 57 -12.93 20.77 1.15
CA SER A 57 -12.76 20.13 -0.15
C SER A 57 -13.34 18.72 -0.15
N LEU A 58 -13.21 17.99 0.97
CA LEU A 58 -13.78 16.65 1.15
C LEU A 58 -15.30 16.71 1.11
N ASP A 59 -15.92 17.64 1.84
CA ASP A 59 -17.37 17.83 1.87
C ASP A 59 -17.93 18.10 0.47
N GLN A 60 -17.24 18.92 -0.33
CA GLN A 60 -17.63 19.20 -1.72
C GLN A 60 -17.52 17.98 -2.64
N CYS A 61 -16.55 17.11 -2.39
CA CYS A 61 -16.37 15.88 -3.17
C CYS A 61 -17.42 14.83 -2.78
N VAL A 62 -17.70 14.68 -1.48
CA VAL A 62 -18.76 13.82 -0.95
C VAL A 62 -20.14 14.29 -1.42
N ALA A 63 -20.41 15.60 -1.40
CA ALA A 63 -21.66 16.16 -1.92
C ALA A 63 -21.85 15.85 -3.42
N TRP A 64 -20.78 15.92 -4.22
CA TRP A 64 -20.83 15.50 -5.62
C TRP A 64 -21.19 14.02 -5.74
N TYR A 65 -20.53 13.14 -4.99
CA TYR A 65 -20.83 11.71 -5.02
C TYR A 65 -22.28 11.41 -4.60
N ASN A 66 -22.76 12.02 -3.51
CA ASN A 66 -24.15 11.87 -3.07
C ASN A 66 -25.15 12.32 -4.14
N SER A 67 -24.84 13.37 -4.91
CA SER A 67 -25.69 13.78 -6.04
C SER A 67 -25.76 12.73 -7.16
N LEU A 68 -24.68 11.95 -7.36
CA LEU A 68 -24.70 10.81 -8.29
C LEU A 68 -25.59 9.70 -7.74
N LEU A 69 -25.40 9.34 -6.47
CA LEU A 69 -26.19 8.31 -5.81
C LEU A 69 -27.68 8.66 -5.84
N ASP A 70 -28.05 9.89 -5.49
CA ASP A 70 -29.43 10.39 -5.57
C ASP A 70 -30.01 10.33 -6.99
N THR A 71 -29.18 10.57 -8.02
CA THR A 71 -29.60 10.48 -9.41
C THR A 71 -29.87 9.04 -9.80
N VAL A 72 -28.97 8.14 -9.44
CA VAL A 72 -29.06 6.71 -9.75
C VAL A 72 -30.23 6.06 -9.00
N GLN A 73 -30.46 6.39 -7.72
CA GLN A 73 -31.59 5.88 -6.93
C GLN A 73 -32.96 6.28 -7.51
N LYS A 74 -33.04 7.36 -8.29
CA LYS A 74 -34.26 7.78 -9.00
C LYS A 74 -34.51 6.96 -10.28
N PHE A 75 -33.54 6.16 -10.73
CA PHE A 75 -33.80 5.17 -11.77
C PHE A 75 -34.73 4.14 -11.16
N ARG A 76 -36.00 4.17 -11.55
CA ARG A 76 -36.98 3.16 -11.14
C ARG A 76 -36.46 1.79 -11.58
N PHE A 77 -35.83 1.07 -10.66
CA PHE A 77 -35.24 -0.24 -10.91
C PHE A 77 -36.31 -1.32 -10.84
N ASP A 78 -36.20 -2.30 -11.72
CA ASP A 78 -37.01 -3.51 -11.62
C ASP A 78 -36.27 -4.50 -10.73
N VAL A 79 -36.87 -4.82 -9.58
CA VAL A 79 -36.31 -5.78 -8.61
C VAL A 79 -36.15 -7.17 -9.25
N ARG A 80 -36.89 -7.48 -10.32
CA ARG A 80 -36.79 -8.74 -11.07
C ARG A 80 -35.71 -8.73 -12.15
N ASP A 81 -35.21 -7.55 -12.53
CA ASP A 81 -34.16 -7.37 -13.53
C ASP A 81 -32.98 -6.61 -12.93
N GLN A 82 -32.30 -7.27 -11.99
CA GLN A 82 -31.12 -6.71 -11.32
C GLN A 82 -29.96 -6.48 -12.31
N ILE A 83 -29.78 -7.37 -13.29
CA ILE A 83 -28.74 -7.24 -14.33
C ILE A 83 -29.02 -6.03 -15.22
N GLY A 84 -30.25 -5.87 -15.72
CA GLY A 84 -30.63 -4.70 -16.51
C GLY A 84 -30.55 -3.40 -15.71
N SER A 85 -30.92 -3.44 -14.43
CA SER A 85 -30.76 -2.32 -13.49
C SER A 85 -29.29 -1.90 -13.35
N ALA A 86 -28.38 -2.86 -13.13
CA ALA A 86 -26.95 -2.60 -13.07
C ALA A 86 -26.40 -2.08 -14.40
N ASN A 87 -26.84 -2.63 -15.53
CA ASN A 87 -26.44 -2.16 -16.86
C ASN A 87 -26.87 -0.70 -17.09
N ARG A 88 -28.05 -0.32 -16.60
CA ARG A 88 -28.55 1.05 -16.70
C ARG A 88 -27.65 2.03 -15.94
N VAL A 89 -27.21 1.66 -14.74
CA VAL A 89 -26.27 2.48 -13.94
C VAL A 89 -24.92 2.59 -14.63
N PHE A 90 -24.40 1.45 -15.09
CA PHE A 90 -23.14 1.37 -15.83
C PHE A 90 -23.14 2.26 -17.09
N ALA A 91 -24.18 2.11 -17.93
CA ALA A 91 -24.33 2.91 -19.15
C ALA A 91 -24.52 4.41 -18.84
N TRP A 92 -25.22 4.74 -17.75
CA TRP A 92 -25.36 6.13 -17.31
C TRP A 92 -24.01 6.73 -16.90
N LEU A 93 -23.18 6.02 -16.12
CA LEU A 93 -21.86 6.49 -15.75
C LEU A 93 -20.98 6.75 -16.98
N HIS A 94 -20.92 5.79 -17.92
CA HIS A 94 -20.15 5.96 -19.15
C HIS A 94 -20.67 7.08 -20.07
N SER A 95 -21.97 7.39 -20.02
CA SER A 95 -22.52 8.50 -20.79
C SER A 95 -22.31 9.87 -20.14
N HIS A 96 -22.06 9.97 -18.82
CA HIS A 96 -22.04 11.26 -18.12
C HIS A 96 -20.69 11.60 -17.45
N TRP A 97 -19.99 10.61 -16.90
CA TRP A 97 -18.85 10.77 -15.99
C TRP A 97 -17.60 9.99 -16.41
N LEU A 98 -17.74 8.73 -16.86
CA LEU A 98 -16.64 7.92 -17.37
C LEU A 98 -16.50 8.12 -18.88
N ARG A 99 -16.12 9.33 -19.30
CA ARG A 99 -16.16 9.76 -20.71
C ARG A 99 -14.88 9.45 -21.46
N THR A 100 -13.73 9.69 -20.84
CA THR A 100 -12.42 9.57 -21.50
C THR A 100 -11.52 8.64 -20.71
N TYR A 101 -11.12 7.53 -21.30
CA TYR A 101 -10.12 6.66 -20.69
C TYR A 101 -8.72 7.29 -20.84
N GLU A 102 -8.06 7.54 -19.72
CA GLU A 102 -6.68 8.02 -19.63
C GLU A 102 -5.94 7.17 -18.60
N ARG A 103 -4.84 6.53 -18.97
CA ARG A 103 -4.05 5.69 -18.03
C ARG A 103 -3.64 6.45 -16.77
N GLU A 104 -3.37 7.73 -16.90
CA GLU A 104 -2.94 8.64 -15.83
C GLU A 104 -4.12 9.26 -15.03
N ALA A 105 -5.38 9.05 -15.44
CA ALA A 105 -6.55 9.52 -14.69
C ALA A 105 -6.93 8.52 -13.58
N THR A 106 -6.08 8.45 -12.57
CA THR A 106 -6.09 7.38 -11.58
C THR A 106 -6.93 7.68 -10.34
N THR A 107 -7.58 8.84 -10.27
CA THR A 107 -8.23 9.33 -9.04
C THR A 107 -9.73 9.60 -9.26
N LEU A 108 -10.50 9.64 -8.17
CA LEU A 108 -11.90 10.08 -8.23
C LEU A 108 -12.02 11.57 -8.57
N LEU A 109 -11.00 12.38 -8.27
CA LEU A 109 -10.94 13.78 -8.65
C LEU A 109 -10.84 13.96 -10.17
N ASP A 110 -10.16 13.06 -10.88
CA ASP A 110 -10.10 13.09 -12.34
C ASP A 110 -11.48 12.87 -12.97
N ILE A 111 -12.27 11.95 -12.41
CA ILE A 111 -13.63 11.69 -12.87
C ILE A 111 -14.49 12.92 -12.62
N ARG A 112 -14.47 13.44 -11.38
CA ARG A 112 -15.28 14.59 -10.98
C ARG A 112 -14.99 15.84 -11.81
N ASN A 113 -13.71 16.16 -11.99
CA ASN A 113 -13.28 17.45 -12.53
C ASN A 113 -13.11 17.41 -14.06
N ARG A 114 -12.65 16.29 -14.62
CA ARG A 114 -12.28 16.17 -16.04
C ARG A 114 -13.09 15.12 -16.80
N LYS A 115 -13.86 14.27 -16.11
CA LYS A 115 -14.55 13.09 -16.68
C LYS A 115 -13.58 12.09 -17.33
N CYS A 116 -12.33 12.12 -16.86
CA CYS A 116 -11.28 11.20 -17.25
C CYS A 116 -11.16 10.12 -16.18
N PHE A 117 -10.88 8.88 -16.60
CA PHE A 117 -10.83 7.74 -15.70
C PHE A 117 -9.86 6.68 -16.22
N ASN A 118 -9.49 5.74 -15.34
CA ASN A 118 -8.76 4.53 -15.69
C ASN A 118 -9.48 3.31 -15.09
N CYS A 119 -8.86 2.13 -15.16
CA CYS A 119 -9.43 0.90 -14.62
C CYS A 119 -9.76 1.03 -13.12
N VAL A 120 -8.80 1.48 -12.31
CA VAL A 120 -8.98 1.61 -10.86
C VAL A 120 -10.07 2.62 -10.50
N SER A 121 -9.97 3.86 -11.00
CA SER A 121 -10.91 4.93 -10.64
C SER A 121 -12.34 4.64 -11.13
N GLY A 122 -12.47 4.06 -12.33
CA GLY A 122 -13.76 3.63 -12.87
C GLY A 122 -14.40 2.49 -12.08
N THR A 123 -13.62 1.47 -11.71
CA THR A 123 -14.10 0.35 -10.88
C THR A 123 -14.49 0.82 -9.49
N ILE A 124 -13.71 1.69 -8.84
CA ILE A 124 -14.06 2.25 -7.51
C ILE A 124 -15.38 3.00 -7.57
N LEU A 125 -15.57 3.93 -8.51
CA LEU A 125 -16.79 4.72 -8.56
C LEU A 125 -18.02 3.83 -8.76
N PHE A 126 -17.94 2.84 -9.66
CA PHE A 126 -19.05 1.93 -9.90
C PHE A 126 -19.31 1.00 -8.70
N ASN A 127 -18.26 0.43 -8.09
CA ASN A 127 -18.40 -0.44 -6.92
C ASN A 127 -19.02 0.27 -5.73
N LEU A 128 -18.55 1.48 -5.40
CA LEU A 128 -19.10 2.22 -4.28
C LEU A 128 -20.57 2.58 -4.52
N LEU A 129 -20.95 3.00 -5.74
CA LEU A 129 -22.36 3.24 -6.06
C LEU A 129 -23.21 1.97 -5.92
N CYS A 130 -22.73 0.82 -6.39
CA CYS A 130 -23.41 -0.45 -6.23
C CYS A 130 -23.57 -0.84 -4.76
N GLU A 131 -22.52 -0.69 -3.95
CA GLU A 131 -22.55 -0.97 -2.51
C GLU A 131 -23.54 -0.07 -1.77
N ASP A 132 -23.55 1.23 -2.05
CA ASP A 132 -24.46 2.19 -1.43
C ASP A 132 -25.93 2.03 -1.91
N MET A 133 -26.15 1.35 -3.04
CA MET A 133 -27.48 0.88 -3.46
C MET A 133 -27.88 -0.47 -2.81
N GLY A 134 -27.00 -1.07 -2.01
CA GLY A 134 -27.22 -2.37 -1.39
C GLY A 134 -27.05 -3.56 -2.33
N TRP A 135 -26.34 -3.40 -3.45
CA TRP A 135 -26.05 -4.51 -4.35
C TRP A 135 -24.81 -5.29 -3.88
N PRO A 136 -24.84 -6.63 -3.93
CA PRO A 136 -23.71 -7.47 -3.55
C PRO A 136 -22.60 -7.33 -4.59
N VAL A 137 -21.62 -6.47 -4.28
CA VAL A 137 -20.53 -6.11 -5.19
C VAL A 137 -19.18 -6.33 -4.52
N GLU A 138 -18.23 -6.84 -5.29
CA GLU A 138 -16.82 -6.94 -4.94
C GLU A 138 -15.99 -6.51 -6.16
N ALA A 139 -14.68 -6.34 -6.00
CA ALA A 139 -13.76 -6.27 -7.12
C ALA A 139 -13.00 -7.59 -7.27
N PHE A 140 -12.45 -7.82 -8.45
CA PHE A 140 -11.50 -8.91 -8.66
C PHE A 140 -10.22 -8.33 -9.23
N GLU A 141 -9.14 -8.46 -8.47
CA GLU A 141 -7.82 -7.97 -8.83
C GLU A 141 -7.02 -9.10 -9.49
N THR A 142 -6.43 -8.81 -10.64
CA THR A 142 -5.47 -9.68 -11.33
C THR A 142 -4.10 -9.00 -11.37
N PRO A 143 -3.02 -9.70 -11.78
CA PRO A 143 -1.70 -9.08 -11.92
C PRO A 143 -1.64 -7.85 -12.84
N THR A 144 -2.54 -7.72 -13.83
CA THR A 144 -2.50 -6.60 -14.77
C THR A 144 -3.70 -5.66 -14.68
N HIS A 145 -4.78 -6.07 -14.01
CA HIS A 145 -6.06 -5.38 -14.15
C HIS A 145 -6.97 -5.57 -12.94
N VAL A 146 -8.04 -4.77 -12.87
CA VAL A 146 -9.09 -4.89 -11.86
C VAL A 146 -10.44 -4.66 -12.52
N TYR A 147 -11.45 -5.43 -12.12
CA TYR A 147 -12.80 -5.30 -12.64
C TYR A 147 -13.85 -5.58 -11.55
N THR A 148 -15.09 -5.19 -11.82
CA THR A 148 -16.21 -5.35 -10.87
C THR A 148 -16.82 -6.75 -10.97
N VAL A 149 -17.24 -7.32 -9.85
CA VAL A 149 -18.07 -8.52 -9.78
C VAL A 149 -19.36 -8.22 -9.03
N LEU A 150 -20.52 -8.40 -9.69
CA LEU A 150 -21.84 -8.35 -9.06
C LEU A 150 -22.37 -9.78 -8.85
N ASN A 151 -22.79 -10.08 -7.63
CA ASN A 151 -23.23 -11.41 -7.20
C ASN A 151 -24.75 -11.47 -7.01
N PHE A 152 -25.51 -11.34 -8.11
CA PHE A 152 -26.97 -11.46 -8.11
C PHE A 152 -27.40 -12.92 -8.22
N PHE A 153 -27.49 -13.65 -7.11
CA PHE A 153 -27.78 -15.09 -7.13
C PHE A 153 -28.94 -15.48 -8.08
N PRO A 154 -28.74 -16.48 -8.97
CA PRO A 154 -27.56 -17.36 -9.10
C PRO A 154 -26.44 -16.79 -10.01
N ASP A 155 -26.63 -15.60 -10.57
CA ASP A 155 -25.72 -15.00 -11.54
C ASP A 155 -24.52 -14.32 -10.87
N ARG A 156 -23.36 -14.50 -11.50
CA ARG A 156 -22.12 -13.79 -11.17
C ARG A 156 -21.68 -13.02 -12.39
N LEU A 157 -21.81 -11.70 -12.32
CA LEU A 157 -21.59 -10.81 -13.45
C LEU A 157 -20.23 -10.11 -13.31
N MET A 158 -19.35 -10.32 -14.28
CA MET A 158 -18.06 -9.63 -14.35
C MET A 158 -18.16 -8.43 -15.29
N ILE A 159 -17.75 -7.25 -14.82
CA ILE A 159 -17.90 -5.98 -15.52
C ILE A 159 -16.56 -5.27 -15.64
N GLU A 160 -16.15 -5.04 -16.88
CA GLU A 160 -14.98 -4.24 -17.23
C GLU A 160 -15.36 -2.76 -17.24
N ASN A 161 -14.85 -1.99 -16.28
CA ASN A 161 -15.24 -0.59 -16.12
C ASN A 161 -14.51 0.39 -17.06
N THR A 162 -13.56 -0.07 -17.88
CA THR A 162 -12.78 0.81 -18.79
C THR A 162 -13.49 1.14 -20.11
N SER A 163 -14.58 0.44 -20.43
CA SER A 163 -15.26 0.57 -21.71
C SER A 163 -16.78 0.53 -21.55
N PRO A 164 -17.56 1.35 -22.29
CA PRO A 164 -19.02 1.26 -22.28
C PRO A 164 -19.56 -0.10 -22.80
N MET A 165 -18.71 -0.92 -23.45
CA MET A 165 -19.05 -2.28 -23.88
C MET A 165 -18.62 -3.36 -22.87
N GLY A 166 -18.05 -2.97 -21.72
CA GLY A 166 -17.46 -3.87 -20.74
C GLY A 166 -18.45 -4.54 -19.79
N PHE A 167 -19.75 -4.22 -19.89
CA PHE A 167 -20.79 -4.88 -19.10
C PHE A 167 -20.97 -6.33 -19.55
N ASP A 168 -20.81 -7.28 -18.62
CA ASP A 168 -20.81 -8.72 -18.89
C ASP A 168 -19.65 -9.17 -19.80
N ILE A 169 -18.44 -9.21 -19.24
CA ILE A 169 -17.20 -9.58 -19.94
C ILE A 169 -17.35 -10.92 -20.69
N LEU A 170 -18.07 -11.89 -20.12
CA LEU A 170 -18.20 -13.23 -20.68
C LEU A 170 -18.95 -13.23 -22.03
N LYS A 171 -19.84 -12.26 -22.26
CA LYS A 171 -20.51 -12.08 -23.57
C LYS A 171 -19.55 -11.59 -24.66
N ASN A 172 -18.46 -10.92 -24.28
CA ASN A 172 -17.48 -10.32 -25.19
C ASN A 172 -16.05 -10.83 -24.92
N LEU A 173 -15.92 -12.08 -24.44
CA LEU A 173 -14.67 -12.61 -23.90
C LEU A 173 -13.48 -12.48 -24.86
N ARG A 174 -13.68 -12.68 -26.16
CA ARG A 174 -12.61 -12.55 -27.16
C ARG A 174 -12.00 -11.15 -27.19
N ALA A 175 -12.83 -10.12 -27.25
CA ALA A 175 -12.37 -8.73 -27.28
C ALA A 175 -11.67 -8.36 -25.96
N TYR A 176 -12.17 -8.88 -24.84
CA TYR A 176 -11.53 -8.70 -23.54
C TYR A 176 -10.17 -9.42 -23.46
N SER A 177 -10.05 -10.64 -23.98
CA SER A 177 -8.77 -11.34 -24.08
C SER A 177 -7.75 -10.58 -24.94
N GLU A 178 -8.18 -9.97 -26.05
CA GLU A 178 -7.33 -9.11 -26.88
C GLU A 178 -6.84 -7.88 -26.10
N TYR A 179 -7.72 -7.26 -25.31
CA TYR A 179 -7.38 -6.18 -24.39
C TYR A 179 -6.35 -6.62 -23.34
N LEU A 180 -6.54 -7.75 -22.66
CA LEU A 180 -5.61 -8.25 -21.64
C LEU A 180 -4.20 -8.50 -22.19
N LEU A 181 -4.09 -9.05 -23.40
CA LEU A 181 -2.79 -9.30 -24.03
C LEU A 181 -1.94 -8.04 -24.17
N GLN A 182 -2.53 -6.84 -24.22
CA GLN A 182 -1.76 -5.60 -24.36
C GLN A 182 -0.83 -5.32 -23.17
N PHE A 183 -1.13 -5.88 -21.99
CA PHE A 183 -0.34 -5.69 -20.77
C PHE A 183 0.88 -6.60 -20.70
N TYR A 184 0.98 -7.61 -21.56
CA TYR A 184 2.09 -8.54 -21.59
C TYR A 184 3.13 -8.19 -22.67
N PRO A 185 4.42 -8.51 -22.47
CA PRO A 185 5.42 -8.53 -23.52
C PRO A 185 5.06 -9.51 -24.66
N LYS A 186 5.55 -9.26 -25.89
CA LYS A 186 5.18 -10.04 -27.09
C LYS A 186 5.45 -11.53 -26.96
N ASP A 187 6.59 -11.90 -26.40
CA ASP A 187 7.00 -13.28 -26.13
C ASP A 187 6.06 -13.97 -25.14
N ARG A 188 5.66 -13.27 -24.06
CA ARG A 188 4.68 -13.78 -23.09
C ARG A 188 3.29 -13.95 -23.70
N ARG A 189 2.85 -13.01 -24.56
CA ARG A 189 1.58 -13.13 -25.29
C ARG A 189 1.53 -14.42 -26.12
N LEU A 190 2.61 -14.75 -26.81
CA LEU A 190 2.69 -15.97 -27.64
C LEU A 190 2.67 -17.25 -26.80
N GLN A 191 3.31 -17.23 -25.62
CA GLN A 191 3.33 -18.38 -24.70
C GLN A 191 1.96 -18.67 -24.09
N ILE A 192 1.26 -17.62 -23.66
CA ILE A 192 -0.06 -17.78 -23.01
C ILE A 192 -1.13 -18.03 -24.08
N GLY A 193 -1.16 -17.20 -25.13
CA GLY A 193 -2.14 -17.26 -26.21
C GLY A 193 -3.48 -16.60 -25.86
N LEU A 194 -4.20 -16.17 -26.91
CA LEU A 194 -5.47 -15.45 -26.79
C LEU A 194 -6.56 -16.26 -26.05
N ASP A 195 -6.62 -17.56 -26.30
CA ASP A 195 -7.68 -18.41 -25.73
C ASP A 195 -7.48 -18.70 -24.23
N ARG A 196 -6.26 -18.50 -23.71
CA ARG A 196 -5.91 -18.83 -22.32
C ARG A 196 -5.64 -17.62 -21.45
N ILE A 197 -5.43 -16.44 -22.02
CA ILE A 197 -5.04 -15.24 -21.26
C ILE A 197 -6.04 -14.89 -20.16
N TYR A 198 -7.33 -15.00 -20.45
CA TYR A 198 -8.36 -14.79 -19.43
C TYR A 198 -8.22 -15.78 -18.27
N ALA A 199 -8.18 -17.09 -18.55
CA ALA A 199 -8.03 -18.11 -17.51
C ALA A 199 -6.71 -17.99 -16.74
N TYR A 200 -5.64 -17.55 -17.39
CA TYR A 200 -4.34 -17.27 -16.79
C TYR A 200 -4.37 -16.09 -15.81
N GLU A 201 -5.02 -14.99 -16.18
CA GLU A 201 -5.24 -13.84 -15.30
C GLU A 201 -6.13 -14.22 -14.12
N GLN A 202 -7.21 -14.96 -14.37
CA GLN A 202 -8.12 -15.45 -13.32
C GLN A 202 -7.40 -16.32 -12.29
N SER A 203 -6.49 -17.20 -12.73
CA SER A 203 -5.80 -18.14 -11.83
C SER A 203 -4.78 -17.47 -10.91
N GLN A 204 -4.39 -16.23 -11.21
CA GLN A 204 -3.48 -15.42 -10.39
C GLN A 204 -4.18 -14.28 -9.67
N GLY A 205 -5.43 -14.02 -10.03
CA GLY A 205 -6.23 -13.00 -9.39
C GLY A 205 -6.92 -13.48 -8.12
N ARG A 206 -7.57 -12.54 -7.44
CA ARG A 206 -8.34 -12.79 -6.23
C ARG A 206 -9.52 -11.81 -6.14
N PRO A 207 -10.63 -12.22 -5.50
CA PRO A 207 -11.60 -11.23 -5.05
C PRO A 207 -10.95 -10.31 -4.02
N ILE A 208 -11.33 -9.03 -4.09
CA ILE A 208 -10.97 -8.01 -3.11
C ILE A 208 -12.25 -7.26 -2.73
N ASP A 209 -12.37 -6.89 -1.46
CA ASP A 209 -13.50 -6.06 -1.03
C ASP A 209 -13.32 -4.59 -1.45
N ASN A 210 -14.35 -3.77 -1.23
CA ASN A 210 -14.31 -2.36 -1.60
C ASN A 210 -13.34 -1.53 -0.74
N THR A 211 -12.94 -1.99 0.45
CA THR A 211 -11.90 -1.34 1.26
C THR A 211 -10.52 -1.63 0.67
N GLU A 212 -10.22 -2.89 0.37
CA GLU A 212 -8.99 -3.30 -0.31
C GLU A 212 -8.83 -2.61 -1.67
N LEU A 213 -9.93 -2.46 -2.42
CA LEU A 213 -9.94 -1.77 -3.71
C LEU A 213 -9.43 -0.31 -3.60
N LEU A 214 -9.72 0.38 -2.50
CA LEU A 214 -9.23 1.75 -2.29
C LEU A 214 -7.70 1.82 -2.20
N GLY A 215 -7.04 0.75 -1.73
CA GLY A 215 -5.57 0.67 -1.70
C GLY A 215 -4.93 0.88 -3.06
N LEU A 216 -5.62 0.55 -4.16
CA LEU A 216 -5.12 0.77 -5.51
C LEU A 216 -5.02 2.26 -5.87
N LEU A 217 -5.79 3.16 -5.24
CA LEU A 217 -5.60 4.61 -5.40
C LEU A 217 -4.28 5.07 -4.79
N ALA A 218 -3.91 4.53 -3.63
CA ALA A 218 -2.65 4.83 -2.97
C ALA A 218 -1.45 4.35 -3.81
N TYR A 219 -1.53 3.15 -4.41
CA TYR A 219 -0.53 2.67 -5.37
C TYR A 219 -0.42 3.55 -6.61
N ASN A 220 -1.54 3.99 -7.18
CA ASN A 220 -1.51 4.90 -8.32
C ASN A 220 -0.81 6.23 -7.97
N ARG A 221 -1.03 6.76 -6.76
CA ARG A 221 -0.32 7.95 -6.27
C ARG A 221 1.16 7.66 -6.07
N ALA A 222 1.52 6.49 -5.54
CA ALA A 222 2.91 6.05 -5.41
C ALA A 222 3.61 5.99 -6.78
N TYR A 223 2.93 5.52 -7.82
CA TYR A 223 3.44 5.49 -9.18
C TYR A 223 3.84 6.87 -9.70
N PHE A 224 3.00 7.90 -9.47
CA PHE A 224 3.34 9.27 -9.85
C PHE A 224 4.51 9.85 -9.06
N PHE A 225 4.57 9.61 -7.75
CA PHE A 225 5.72 10.00 -6.94
C PHE A 225 7.01 9.34 -7.45
N ARG A 226 6.95 8.04 -7.80
CA ARG A 226 8.10 7.34 -8.39
C ARG A 226 8.50 7.90 -9.74
N GLN A 227 7.56 8.22 -10.63
CA GLN A 227 7.86 8.89 -11.91
C GLN A 227 8.60 10.21 -11.72
N ARG A 228 8.26 10.98 -10.68
CA ARG A 228 8.93 12.23 -10.29
C ARG A 228 10.21 12.01 -9.49
N LYS A 229 10.62 10.75 -9.25
CA LYS A 229 11.75 10.35 -8.38
C LYS A 229 11.61 10.80 -6.93
N GLU A 230 10.39 11.08 -6.49
CA GLU A 230 10.03 11.38 -5.10
C GLU A 230 9.87 10.07 -4.32
N TYR A 231 10.95 9.28 -4.24
CA TYR A 231 10.90 7.89 -3.76
C TYR A 231 10.39 7.73 -2.33
N GLU A 232 10.71 8.66 -1.44
CA GLU A 232 10.22 8.64 -0.06
C GLU A 232 8.69 8.75 -0.02
N LYS A 233 8.11 9.70 -0.76
CA LYS A 233 6.65 9.84 -0.85
C LYS A 233 6.01 8.62 -1.54
N ALA A 234 6.68 8.07 -2.56
CA ALA A 234 6.21 6.85 -3.21
C ALA A 234 6.16 5.69 -2.21
N TYR A 235 7.18 5.53 -1.39
CA TYR A 235 7.23 4.48 -0.37
C TYR A 235 6.19 4.69 0.72
N GLN A 236 6.00 5.92 1.23
CA GLN A 236 4.95 6.19 2.20
C GLN A 236 3.55 5.90 1.63
N ALA A 237 3.33 6.22 0.34
CA ALA A 237 2.08 5.86 -0.34
C ALA A 237 1.91 4.34 -0.50
N VAL A 238 2.99 3.58 -0.75
CA VAL A 238 2.97 2.10 -0.76
C VAL A 238 2.63 1.55 0.62
N LEU A 239 3.25 2.06 1.69
CA LEU A 239 2.94 1.62 3.06
C LEU A 239 1.48 1.87 3.41
N LEU A 240 0.92 3.02 3.00
CA LEU A 240 -0.50 3.30 3.15
C LEU A 240 -1.35 2.33 2.32
N ALA A 241 -0.98 2.08 1.07
CA ALA A 241 -1.67 1.15 0.19
C ALA A 241 -1.75 -0.26 0.80
N GLN A 242 -0.65 -0.73 1.40
CA GLN A 242 -0.56 -2.05 2.05
C GLN A 242 -1.47 -2.18 3.28
N LYS A 243 -1.83 -1.07 3.95
CA LYS A 243 -2.81 -1.12 5.04
C LYS A 243 -4.21 -1.44 4.53
N PHE A 244 -4.57 -0.91 3.36
CA PHE A 244 -5.82 -1.25 2.67
C PHE A 244 -5.76 -2.62 2.00
N ASN A 245 -4.71 -2.89 1.22
CA ASN A 245 -4.55 -4.09 0.41
C ASN A 245 -3.14 -4.67 0.61
N ASN A 246 -3.00 -5.53 1.61
CA ASN A 246 -1.73 -6.18 1.93
C ASN A 246 -1.39 -7.36 0.98
N ASP A 247 -2.24 -7.71 0.02
CA ASP A 247 -1.98 -8.79 -0.95
C ASP A 247 -2.29 -8.33 -2.38
N SER A 248 -1.82 -7.14 -2.74
CA SER A 248 -2.05 -6.57 -4.06
C SER A 248 -1.30 -7.37 -5.13
N ARG A 249 -2.05 -8.00 -6.04
CA ARG A 249 -1.52 -8.75 -7.18
C ARG A 249 -0.97 -7.84 -8.27
N SER A 250 -1.59 -6.67 -8.45
CA SER A 250 -1.26 -5.75 -9.53
C SER A 250 0.01 -4.91 -9.28
N ASN A 251 0.50 -4.85 -8.04
CA ASN A 251 1.58 -3.93 -7.65
C ASN A 251 2.90 -4.60 -7.21
N VAL A 252 3.01 -5.93 -7.31
CA VAL A 252 4.21 -6.69 -6.88
C VAL A 252 5.48 -6.14 -7.54
N GLU A 253 5.50 -6.07 -8.88
CA GLU A 253 6.68 -5.60 -9.63
C GLU A 253 7.00 -4.13 -9.34
N PHE A 254 5.97 -3.30 -9.13
CA PHE A 254 6.16 -1.90 -8.78
C PHE A 254 6.83 -1.73 -7.41
N GLU A 255 6.38 -2.48 -6.41
CA GLU A 255 6.99 -2.47 -5.08
C GLU A 255 8.45 -2.92 -5.13
N ILE A 256 8.72 -4.03 -5.83
CA ILE A 256 10.07 -4.57 -5.98
C ILE A 256 11.00 -3.52 -6.60
N ASP A 257 10.59 -2.92 -7.73
CA ASP A 257 11.35 -1.85 -8.40
C ASP A 257 11.59 -0.65 -7.48
N LEU A 258 10.56 -0.21 -6.74
CA LEU A 258 10.66 0.91 -5.81
C LEU A 258 11.68 0.63 -4.69
N TYR A 259 11.61 -0.53 -4.05
CA TYR A 259 12.54 -0.89 -2.97
C TYR A 259 13.98 -0.95 -3.47
N TYR A 260 14.23 -1.50 -4.66
CA TYR A 260 15.56 -1.52 -5.25
C TYR A 260 16.07 -0.13 -5.60
N GLN A 261 15.29 0.66 -6.35
CA GLN A 261 15.73 1.96 -6.83
C GLN A 261 15.97 2.92 -5.66
N TRP A 262 15.04 2.95 -4.69
CA TRP A 262 15.18 3.83 -3.54
C TRP A 262 16.26 3.35 -2.58
N GLY A 263 16.28 2.06 -2.25
CA GLY A 263 17.29 1.48 -1.37
C GLY A 263 18.70 1.68 -1.91
N LYS A 264 18.91 1.49 -3.22
CA LYS A 264 20.20 1.77 -3.88
C LYS A 264 20.57 3.26 -3.80
N LEU A 265 19.63 4.16 -4.09
CA LEU A 265 19.89 5.60 -4.00
C LEU A 265 20.31 6.01 -2.58
N LEU A 266 19.68 5.45 -1.55
CA LEU A 266 20.02 5.72 -0.15
C LEU A 266 21.43 5.20 0.18
N VAL A 267 21.79 4.01 -0.30
CA VAL A 267 23.16 3.46 -0.19
C VAL A 267 24.18 4.39 -0.84
N ASP A 268 23.92 4.84 -2.08
CA ASP A 268 24.81 5.73 -2.83
C ASP A 268 24.99 7.09 -2.12
N GLN A 269 23.97 7.54 -1.38
CA GLN A 269 24.00 8.75 -0.55
C GLN A 269 24.60 8.53 0.85
N GLY A 270 24.96 7.30 1.24
CA GLY A 270 25.44 6.97 2.57
C GLY A 270 24.37 7.03 3.67
N LYS A 271 23.08 7.04 3.30
CA LYS A 271 21.93 7.00 4.22
C LYS A 271 21.62 5.57 4.64
N TRP A 272 22.52 5.01 5.45
CA TRP A 272 22.52 3.59 5.78
C TRP A 272 21.29 3.12 6.57
N MET A 273 20.80 3.93 7.50
CA MET A 273 19.64 3.58 8.34
C MET A 273 18.37 3.47 7.50
N GLU A 274 18.13 4.46 6.65
CA GLU A 274 16.98 4.49 5.74
C GLU A 274 17.11 3.38 4.70
N ALA A 275 18.30 3.16 4.13
CA ALA A 275 18.53 2.07 3.20
C ALA A 275 18.21 0.70 3.82
N PHE A 276 18.65 0.48 5.07
CA PHE A 276 18.32 -0.72 5.82
C PHE A 276 16.81 -0.90 5.94
N GLN A 277 16.08 0.14 6.35
CA GLN A 277 14.62 0.07 6.50
C GLN A 277 13.94 -0.30 5.18
N VAL A 278 14.35 0.30 4.06
CA VAL A 278 13.77 0.02 2.74
C VAL A 278 14.00 -1.43 2.32
N PHE A 279 15.24 -1.92 2.39
CA PHE A 279 15.55 -3.30 2.03
C PHE A 279 14.92 -4.30 2.99
N ALA A 280 14.83 -3.98 4.27
CA ALA A 280 14.19 -4.82 5.25
C ALA A 280 12.67 -4.93 5.04
N SER A 281 12.01 -3.83 4.71
CA SER A 281 10.61 -3.83 4.29
C SER A 281 10.42 -4.63 3.00
N GLY A 282 11.32 -4.46 2.02
CA GLY A 282 11.31 -5.25 0.79
C GLY A 282 11.43 -6.76 1.05
N PHE A 283 12.31 -7.19 1.95
CA PHE A 283 12.46 -8.60 2.30
C PHE A 283 11.26 -9.14 3.09
N GLN A 284 10.71 -8.37 4.02
CA GLN A 284 9.50 -8.79 4.74
C GLN A 284 8.31 -8.96 3.79
N ARG A 285 8.23 -8.11 2.78
CA ARG A 285 7.16 -8.09 1.80
C ARG A 285 7.30 -9.20 0.75
N HIS A 286 8.50 -9.37 0.22
CA HIS A 286 8.85 -10.26 -0.89
C HIS A 286 10.04 -11.15 -0.49
N PRO A 287 9.87 -12.07 0.49
CA PRO A 287 10.96 -12.89 1.03
C PRO A 287 11.60 -13.82 0.00
N GLU A 288 10.87 -14.18 -1.05
CA GLU A 288 11.37 -14.94 -2.20
C GLU A 288 12.43 -14.17 -3.00
N ILE A 289 12.43 -12.83 -2.92
CA ILE A 289 13.46 -11.97 -3.50
C ILE A 289 14.61 -11.83 -2.50
N GLY A 290 15.40 -12.90 -2.38
CA GLY A 290 16.46 -13.03 -1.36
C GLY A 290 17.53 -11.93 -1.38
N ASP A 291 17.66 -11.19 -2.48
CA ASP A 291 18.58 -10.06 -2.61
C ASP A 291 18.21 -8.88 -1.68
N PHE A 292 16.93 -8.67 -1.35
CA PHE A 292 16.55 -7.69 -0.33
C PHE A 292 17.12 -8.04 1.05
N GLY A 293 17.01 -9.32 1.45
CA GLY A 293 17.57 -9.81 2.70
C GLY A 293 19.10 -9.69 2.73
N LYS A 294 19.78 -10.03 1.62
CA LYS A 294 21.24 -9.86 1.50
C LYS A 294 21.67 -8.40 1.67
N ASN A 295 21.00 -7.47 0.98
CA ASN A 295 21.31 -6.04 1.06
C ASN A 295 21.06 -5.48 2.47
N ALA A 296 19.91 -5.81 3.08
CA ALA A 296 19.61 -5.40 4.45
C ALA A 296 20.64 -5.94 5.46
N LYS A 297 21.05 -7.22 5.36
CA LYS A 297 22.13 -7.78 6.20
C LYS A 297 23.46 -7.05 6.00
N ALA A 298 23.87 -6.83 4.77
CA ALA A 298 25.13 -6.12 4.47
C ALA A 298 25.14 -4.71 5.07
N ILE A 299 24.02 -3.98 4.96
CA ILE A 299 23.86 -2.64 5.54
C ILE A 299 23.83 -2.71 7.07
N PHE A 300 23.14 -3.69 7.65
CA PHE A 300 23.13 -3.89 9.10
C PHE A 300 24.54 -4.07 9.67
N PHE A 301 25.34 -4.98 9.12
CA PHE A 301 26.70 -5.21 9.62
C PHE A 301 27.60 -3.99 9.43
N LYS A 302 27.37 -3.20 8.37
CA LYS A 302 28.04 -1.91 8.20
C LYS A 302 27.64 -0.93 9.31
N LEU A 303 26.35 -0.74 9.56
CA LEU A 303 25.84 0.13 10.64
C LEU A 303 26.36 -0.29 12.01
N ALA A 304 26.33 -1.59 12.29
CA ALA A 304 26.84 -2.18 13.53
C ALA A 304 28.34 -1.88 13.75
N SER A 305 29.15 -1.86 12.67
CA SER A 305 30.57 -1.50 12.72
C SER A 305 30.84 -0.01 12.96
N LEU A 306 29.85 0.87 12.78
CA LEU A 306 29.97 2.31 13.03
C LEU A 306 29.80 2.69 14.51
N GLY A 307 29.54 1.71 15.39
CA GLY A 307 29.49 1.93 16.83
C GLY A 307 28.24 2.65 17.31
N LEU A 308 27.09 2.37 16.70
CA LEU A 308 25.78 2.91 17.13
C LEU A 308 25.52 2.65 18.62
N ASP A 309 24.79 3.57 19.26
CA ASP A 309 24.29 3.36 20.62
C ASP A 309 23.20 2.29 20.66
N TRP A 310 22.98 1.69 21.85
CA TRP A 310 22.02 0.60 22.01
C TRP A 310 20.60 0.97 21.58
N LYS A 311 20.17 2.21 21.85
CA LYS A 311 18.84 2.70 21.47
C LYS A 311 18.60 2.64 19.95
N ASP A 312 19.65 2.86 19.16
CA ASP A 312 19.58 2.93 17.69
C ASP A 312 19.88 1.56 17.06
N LEU A 313 20.72 0.75 17.72
CA LEU A 313 21.08 -0.60 17.26
C LEU A 313 19.96 -1.62 17.53
N ARG A 314 19.30 -1.55 18.68
CA ARG A 314 18.30 -2.55 19.10
C ARG A 314 17.19 -2.77 18.05
N PRO A 315 16.52 -1.74 17.49
CA PRO A 315 15.48 -1.96 16.49
C PRO A 315 15.99 -2.64 15.22
N LEU A 316 17.27 -2.42 14.87
CA LEU A 316 17.90 -3.08 13.72
C LEU A 316 18.16 -4.56 14.02
N CYS A 317 18.59 -4.88 15.24
CA CYS A 317 18.76 -6.26 15.70
C CYS A 317 17.43 -7.01 15.69
N ASP A 318 16.37 -6.42 16.25
CA ASP A 318 15.02 -6.99 16.25
C ASP A 318 14.59 -7.35 14.82
N LYS A 319 14.81 -6.41 13.89
CA LYS A 319 14.46 -6.60 12.48
C LYS A 319 15.31 -7.68 11.81
N ILE A 320 16.63 -7.69 12.02
CA ILE A 320 17.52 -8.68 11.41
C ILE A 320 17.31 -10.09 11.97
N LEU A 321 17.05 -10.24 13.26
CA LEU A 321 16.74 -11.54 13.86
C LEU A 321 15.40 -12.10 13.35
N SER A 322 14.45 -11.23 12.98
CA SER A 322 13.22 -11.67 12.30
C SER A 322 13.45 -12.26 10.91
N PHE A 323 14.65 -12.07 10.31
CA PHE A 323 14.98 -12.69 9.03
C PHE A 323 15.45 -14.12 9.27
N ASN A 324 14.63 -15.09 8.88
CA ASN A 324 15.06 -16.49 8.90
C ASN A 324 16.38 -16.66 8.12
N GLY A 325 17.36 -17.37 8.71
CA GLY A 325 18.59 -17.75 8.02
C GLY A 325 19.77 -16.79 8.18
N LEU A 326 20.00 -16.22 9.36
CA LEU A 326 21.34 -15.75 9.73
C LEU A 326 22.29 -16.95 9.90
N SER A 327 23.51 -16.81 9.39
CA SER A 327 24.56 -17.80 9.58
C SER A 327 25.07 -17.80 11.02
N GLN A 328 25.67 -18.92 11.46
CA GLN A 328 26.28 -19.01 12.79
C GLN A 328 27.39 -17.96 12.99
N GLN A 329 28.09 -17.58 11.92
CA GLN A 329 29.10 -16.53 11.96
C GLN A 329 28.47 -15.15 12.22
N GLU A 330 27.37 -14.83 11.55
CA GLU A 330 26.61 -13.58 11.73
C GLU A 330 26.02 -13.48 13.14
N LEU A 331 25.42 -14.56 13.65
CA LEU A 331 24.90 -14.64 15.01
C LEU A 331 26.02 -14.48 16.06
N SER A 332 27.17 -15.12 15.84
CA SER A 332 28.34 -15.00 16.71
C SER A 332 28.91 -13.58 16.72
N PHE A 333 28.98 -12.92 15.56
CA PHE A 333 29.38 -11.52 15.46
C PHE A 333 28.44 -10.64 16.28
N LEU A 334 27.13 -10.78 16.09
CA LEU A 334 26.13 -9.96 16.78
C LEU A 334 26.20 -10.17 18.30
N LYS A 335 26.28 -11.42 18.75
CA LYS A 335 26.44 -11.76 20.17
C LYS A 335 27.69 -11.12 20.77
N ASN A 336 28.81 -11.15 20.06
CA ASN A 336 30.07 -10.54 20.53
C ASN A 336 29.97 -9.02 20.62
N LEU A 337 29.38 -8.37 19.59
CA LEU A 337 29.14 -6.93 19.59
C LEU A 337 28.30 -6.49 20.79
N LEU A 338 27.17 -7.19 21.04
CA LEU A 338 26.27 -6.86 22.15
C LEU A 338 26.95 -7.05 23.51
N ASN A 339 27.74 -8.11 23.69
CA ASN A 339 28.51 -8.31 24.92
C ASN A 339 29.56 -7.21 25.16
N GLN A 340 30.25 -6.77 24.10
CA GLN A 340 31.19 -5.65 24.17
C GLN A 340 30.47 -4.35 24.55
N MET A 341 29.31 -4.07 23.95
CA MET A 341 28.50 -2.91 24.28
C MET A 341 28.03 -2.93 25.74
N ALA A 342 27.50 -4.06 26.22
CA ALA A 342 27.09 -4.21 27.62
C ALA A 342 28.26 -3.93 28.59
N THR A 343 29.45 -4.44 28.26
CA THR A 343 30.67 -4.19 29.05
C THR A 343 31.03 -2.71 29.08
N ARG A 344 30.96 -2.02 27.93
CA ARG A 344 31.22 -0.58 27.82
C ARG A 344 30.25 0.24 28.68
N TYR A 345 28.94 0.01 28.56
CA TYR A 345 27.93 0.73 29.36
C TYR A 345 28.11 0.49 30.87
N ALA A 346 28.47 -0.74 31.27
CA ALA A 346 28.78 -1.03 32.67
C ALA A 346 30.00 -0.23 33.18
N GLN A 347 31.04 -0.07 32.37
CA GLN A 347 32.23 0.74 32.71
C GLN A 347 31.90 2.24 32.79
N GLU A 348 31.00 2.71 31.93
CA GLU A 348 30.49 4.09 31.90
C GLU A 348 29.47 4.38 33.02
N LYS A 349 29.17 3.38 33.86
CA LYS A 349 28.19 3.42 34.96
C LYS A 349 26.73 3.55 34.51
N ASP A 350 26.42 3.25 33.24
CA ASP A 350 25.05 3.04 32.77
C ASP A 350 24.66 1.55 32.92
N VAL A 351 24.42 1.15 34.16
CA VAL A 351 24.12 -0.24 34.53
C VAL A 351 22.80 -0.69 33.91
N SER A 352 21.80 0.20 33.82
CA SER A 352 20.48 -0.14 33.28
C SER A 352 20.56 -0.53 31.81
N THR A 353 21.29 0.22 30.98
CA THR A 353 21.49 -0.15 29.57
C THR A 353 22.27 -1.46 29.43
N ALA A 354 23.30 -1.67 30.25
CA ALA A 354 24.06 -2.92 30.24
C ALA A 354 23.19 -4.14 30.58
N GLU A 355 22.35 -4.05 31.62
CA GLU A 355 21.40 -5.09 32.02
C GLU A 355 20.36 -5.36 30.93
N ASN A 356 19.83 -4.31 30.28
CA ASN A 356 18.89 -4.47 29.17
C ASN A 356 19.50 -5.24 27.99
N ILE A 357 20.78 -5.01 27.66
CA ILE A 357 21.47 -5.76 26.59
C ILE A 357 21.68 -7.22 27.00
N GLN A 358 22.05 -7.48 28.26
CA GLN A 358 22.22 -8.84 28.75
C GLN A 358 20.89 -9.61 28.77
N MET A 359 19.81 -8.97 29.18
CA MET A 359 18.46 -9.54 29.11
C MET A 359 18.07 -9.83 27.65
N TYR A 360 18.35 -8.92 26.72
CA TYR A 360 18.13 -9.12 25.29
C TYR A 360 18.84 -10.40 24.79
N LEU A 361 20.11 -10.59 25.13
CA LEU A 361 20.86 -11.79 24.76
C LEU A 361 20.27 -13.09 25.32
N GLN A 362 19.58 -13.04 26.46
CA GLN A 362 18.98 -14.22 27.11
C GLN A 362 17.62 -14.60 26.54
N ILE A 363 16.82 -13.62 26.10
CA ILE A 363 15.46 -13.87 25.59
C ILE A 363 15.45 -14.29 24.11
N HIS A 364 16.57 -14.13 23.40
CA HIS A 364 16.73 -14.46 21.99
C HIS A 364 17.41 -15.84 21.82
N PRO A 365 16.65 -16.92 21.54
CA PRO A 365 17.18 -18.28 21.45
C PRO A 365 18.19 -18.47 20.32
N GLU A 366 18.20 -17.57 19.32
CA GLU A 366 19.16 -17.58 18.22
C GLU A 366 20.62 -17.43 18.70
N PHE A 367 20.82 -16.88 19.91
CA PHE A 367 22.14 -16.75 20.53
C PHE A 367 22.53 -17.94 21.42
N GLU A 368 21.63 -18.90 21.63
CA GLU A 368 21.98 -20.17 22.27
C GLU A 368 22.76 -21.02 21.27
N THR A 369 24.01 -21.34 21.61
CA THR A 369 24.82 -22.26 20.81
C THR A 369 24.10 -23.60 20.70
N GLN A 370 23.71 -24.00 19.48
CA GLN A 370 23.48 -25.42 19.19
C GLN A 370 24.80 -26.13 19.50
N LYS A 371 24.79 -26.93 20.57
CA LYS A 371 25.92 -27.76 21.00
C LYS A 371 26.24 -28.82 19.96
#